data_AF-A0A0A9DNT2-F1
#
_entry.id   AF-A0A0A9DNT2-F1
#
_cell.length_a   1.000
_cell.length_b   1.000
_cell.length_c   1.000
_cell.angle_alpha   90.00
_cell.angle_beta   90.00
_cell.angle_gamma   90.00
#
_symmetry.space_group_name_H-M   'P 1'
#
loop_
_entity.id
_entity.type
_entity.pdbx_description
1 polymer ?
#
loop_
_entity_poly.entity_id
_entity_poly.type
_entity_poly.pdbx_seq_one_letter_code
_entity_poly.pdbx_strand_id
1 'polypeptide(L)'
;MFSSTDAYMPMYKCTSKDGKATENNNIMEINSDLLPRHFRNEINEFNASYVKSYKEYQSMRDSHLAYVTERRQEVKSLLIEAPASPEDDSYFWISTEWLCKWADNVTPPSSFDNNAIQCEHGKVPASKVVSMKRLSAVAWKKLFF
;
A
#
# COMPACT_ATOMS: atom_id res chain seq x y z
N MET A 1 -0.10 -10.92 -15.16
CA MET A 1 0.64 -10.26 -14.07
C MET A 1 2.11 -10.53 -14.35
N PHE A 2 2.82 -9.56 -14.93
CA PHE A 2 4.23 -9.75 -15.27
C PHE A 2 5.05 -9.54 -13.99
N SER A 3 5.73 -10.59 -13.53
CA SER A 3 6.62 -10.54 -12.37
C SER A 3 7.93 -9.88 -12.77
N SER A 4 8.48 -9.01 -11.92
CA SER A 4 9.81 -8.40 -12.09
C SER A 4 10.94 -9.44 -12.19
N THR A 5 10.65 -10.70 -11.88
CA THR A 5 11.55 -11.85 -11.98
C THR A 5 11.79 -12.33 -13.43
N ASP A 6 10.89 -12.03 -14.37
CA ASP A 6 11.00 -12.43 -15.79
C ASP A 6 11.62 -11.33 -16.67
N ALA A 7 12.19 -10.30 -16.07
CA ALA A 7 12.86 -9.22 -16.81
C ALA A 7 14.26 -9.66 -17.25
N TYR A 8 14.40 -10.04 -18.51
CA TYR A 8 15.71 -10.26 -19.13
C TYR A 8 16.36 -8.92 -19.45
N MET A 9 17.57 -8.69 -18.93
CA MET A 9 18.41 -7.55 -19.31
C MET A 9 19.31 -7.98 -20.47
N PRO A 10 19.17 -7.43 -21.69
CA PRO A 10 20.07 -7.74 -22.78
C PRO A 10 21.46 -7.17 -22.48
N MET A 11 22.40 -8.07 -22.20
CA MET A 11 23.80 -7.74 -21.95
C MET A 11 24.59 -7.84 -23.25
N TYR A 12 25.09 -6.70 -23.75
CA TYR A 12 25.95 -6.67 -24.93
C TYR A 12 27.42 -6.71 -24.51
N LYS A 13 28.18 -7.62 -25.10
CA LYS A 13 29.64 -7.66 -24.98
C LYS A 13 30.23 -6.93 -26.19
N CYS A 14 30.96 -5.84 -25.93
CA CYS A 14 31.76 -5.20 -26.97
C CYS A 14 32.92 -6.13 -27.35
N THR A 15 32.88 -6.71 -28.55
CA THR A 15 34.03 -7.43 -29.12
C THR A 15 34.78 -6.45 -30.01
N SER A 16 35.93 -5.94 -29.56
CA SER A 16 36.82 -5.25 -30.50
C SER A 16 37.33 -6.29 -31.49
N LYS A 17 37.04 -6.09 -32.77
CA LYS A 17 37.76 -6.79 -33.82
C LYS A 17 39.09 -6.04 -34.01
N ASP A 18 40.14 -6.82 -33.85
CA ASP A 18 41.51 -6.60 -34.30
C ASP A 18 42.45 -5.76 -33.41
N GLY A 19 43.43 -6.49 -32.84
CA GLY A 19 44.80 -6.00 -32.61
C GLY A 19 45.13 -5.45 -31.22
N LYS A 20 45.74 -6.29 -30.38
CA LYS A 20 46.49 -5.96 -29.14
C LYS A 20 45.63 -5.38 -27.99
N ALA A 21 45.08 -6.29 -27.19
CA ALA A 21 44.49 -5.99 -25.89
C ALA A 21 45.56 -5.51 -24.89
N THR A 22 45.61 -4.19 -24.67
CA THR A 22 46.04 -3.64 -23.38
C THR A 22 44.78 -3.48 -22.55
N GLU A 23 44.75 -4.16 -21.41
CA GLU A 23 43.72 -4.05 -20.38
C GLU A 23 43.52 -2.58 -19.99
N ASN A 24 42.41 -2.00 -20.39
CA ASN A 24 41.86 -0.83 -19.74
C ASN A 24 40.34 -0.98 -19.79
N ASN A 25 39.81 -1.65 -18.78
CA ASN A 25 38.36 -1.72 -18.50
C ASN A 25 37.84 -0.38 -17.96
N ASN A 26 38.32 0.73 -18.51
CA ASN A 26 37.61 1.98 -18.41
C ASN A 26 36.44 1.85 -19.39
N ILE A 27 35.25 1.61 -18.85
CA ILE A 27 34.02 2.03 -19.50
C ILE A 27 34.27 3.51 -19.83
N MET A 28 34.65 3.82 -21.07
CA MET A 28 34.80 5.20 -21.51
C MET A 28 33.43 5.80 -21.28
N GLU A 29 33.33 6.63 -20.26
CA GLU A 29 32.24 7.56 -20.06
C GLU A 29 32.15 8.31 -21.39
N ILE A 30 31.17 7.92 -22.22
CA ILE A 30 31.00 8.51 -23.55
C ILE A 30 30.70 9.96 -23.26
N ASN A 31 31.73 10.79 -23.42
CA ASN A 31 31.66 12.19 -23.07
C ASN A 31 30.53 12.77 -23.94
N SER A 32 29.43 13.20 -23.32
CA SER A 32 28.23 13.65 -24.04
C SER A 32 28.55 14.79 -25.02
N ASP A 33 29.70 15.43 -24.80
CA ASP A 33 30.36 16.40 -25.65
C ASP A 33 30.74 15.93 -27.07
N LEU A 34 30.86 14.63 -27.29
CA LEU A 34 31.16 14.02 -28.59
C LEU A 34 29.91 13.75 -29.43
N LEU A 35 28.71 13.84 -28.85
CA LEU A 35 27.46 13.62 -29.57
C LEU A 35 27.11 14.86 -30.42
N PRO A 36 26.59 14.65 -31.65
CA PRO A 36 25.96 15.70 -32.41
C PRO A 36 24.93 16.47 -31.58
N ARG A 37 24.89 17.80 -31.74
CA ARG A 37 24.11 18.72 -30.89
C ARG A 37 22.63 18.33 -30.78
N HIS A 38 22.02 17.88 -31.87
CA HIS A 38 20.60 17.49 -31.89
C HIS A 38 20.33 16.29 -30.98
N PHE A 39 21.16 15.24 -31.04
CA PHE A 39 21.02 14.09 -30.15
C PHE A 39 21.26 14.44 -28.68
N ARG A 40 22.24 15.31 -28.38
CA ARG A 40 22.47 15.76 -27.00
C ARG A 40 21.25 16.48 -26.42
N ASN A 41 20.65 17.38 -27.21
CA ASN A 41 19.48 18.12 -26.78
C ASN A 41 18.29 17.18 -26.54
N GLU A 42 18.04 16.24 -27.46
CA GLU A 42 16.97 15.25 -27.34
C GLU A 42 17.17 14.36 -26.11
N ILE A 43 18.40 13.86 -25.87
CA ILE A 43 18.73 13.07 -24.67
C ILE A 43 18.50 13.89 -23.40
N ASN A 44 18.93 15.15 -23.38
CA ASN A 44 18.74 16.02 -22.22
C ASN A 44 17.25 16.31 -21.95
N GLU A 45 16.46 16.52 -23.00
CA GLU A 45 15.02 16.72 -22.91
C GLU A 45 14.30 15.46 -22.39
N PHE A 46 14.65 14.28 -22.92
CA PHE A 46 14.12 13.02 -22.42
C PHE A 46 14.51 12.75 -20.97
N ASN A 47 15.77 12.98 -20.61
CA ASN A 47 16.23 12.81 -19.23
C ASN A 47 15.49 13.77 -18.28
N ALA A 48 15.29 15.02 -18.68
CA ALA A 48 14.54 16.00 -17.88
C ALA A 48 13.07 15.57 -17.71
N SER A 49 12.44 15.10 -18.79
CA SER A 49 11.09 14.54 -18.77
C SER A 49 10.99 13.33 -17.84
N TYR A 50 11.93 12.39 -17.93
CA TYR A 50 11.97 11.20 -17.09
C TYR A 50 12.14 11.54 -15.61
N VAL A 51 13.06 12.45 -15.28
CA VAL A 51 13.27 12.92 -13.91
C VAL A 51 11.98 13.55 -13.35
N LYS A 52 11.25 14.31 -14.17
CA LYS A 52 9.96 14.88 -13.79
C LYS A 52 8.93 13.78 -13.50
N SER A 53 8.70 12.86 -14.44
CA SER A 53 7.73 11.76 -14.27
C SER A 53 8.10 10.85 -13.09
N TYR A 54 9.38 10.60 -12.86
CA TYR A 54 9.86 9.84 -11.72
C TYR A 54 9.49 10.52 -10.40
N LYS A 55 9.71 11.84 -10.28
CA LYS A 55 9.35 12.61 -9.09
C LYS A 55 7.84 12.63 -8.85
N GLU A 56 7.05 12.79 -9.90
CA GLU A 56 5.58 12.76 -9.81
C GLU A 56 5.08 11.39 -9.34
N TYR A 57 5.59 10.31 -9.94
CA TYR A 57 5.27 8.95 -9.51
C TYR A 57 5.68 8.69 -8.07
N GLN A 58 6.88 9.12 -7.68
CA GLN A 58 7.37 8.96 -6.31
C GLN A 58 6.45 9.69 -5.33
N SER A 59 6.05 10.93 -5.62
CA SER A 59 5.12 11.70 -4.78
C SER A 59 3.76 11.01 -4.65
N MET A 60 3.19 10.53 -5.75
CA MET A 60 1.92 9.80 -5.74
C MET A 60 2.01 8.51 -4.91
N ARG A 61 3.06 7.73 -5.11
CA ARG A 61 3.32 6.50 -4.38
C ARG A 61 3.46 6.76 -2.89
N ASP A 62 4.27 7.75 -2.52
CA ASP A 62 4.56 8.07 -1.11
C ASP A 62 3.29 8.58 -0.41
N SER A 63 2.46 9.38 -1.08
CA SER A 63 1.14 9.80 -0.58
C SER A 63 0.21 8.60 -0.36
N HIS A 64 0.12 7.69 -1.32
CA HIS A 64 -0.70 6.48 -1.18
C HIS A 64 -0.20 5.58 -0.04
N LEU A 65 1.12 5.43 0.10
CA LEU A 65 1.72 4.63 1.17
C LEU A 65 1.47 5.25 2.54
N ALA A 66 1.57 6.58 2.67
CA ALA A 66 1.25 7.29 3.89
C ALA A 66 -0.20 7.05 4.30
N TYR A 67 -1.15 7.19 3.37
CA TYR A 67 -2.57 6.94 3.60
C TYR A 67 -2.86 5.50 4.08
N VAL A 68 -2.28 4.49 3.43
CA VAL A 68 -2.43 3.08 3.85
C VAL A 68 -1.82 2.84 5.23
N THR A 69 -0.70 3.50 5.53
CA THR A 69 -0.01 3.35 6.82
C THR A 69 -0.82 3.97 7.96
N GLU A 70 -1.38 5.16 7.74
CA GLU A 70 -2.29 5.83 8.68
C GLU A 70 -3.51 4.95 8.98
N ARG A 71 -4.15 4.42 7.94
CA ARG A 71 -5.30 3.50 8.12
C ARG A 71 -4.94 2.26 8.94
N ARG A 72 -3.76 1.65 8.70
CA ARG A 72 -3.30 0.50 9.49
C ARG A 72 -3.06 0.87 10.96
N GLN A 73 -2.56 2.06 11.23
CA GLN A 73 -2.35 2.54 12.59
C GLN A 73 -3.69 2.78 13.30
N GLU A 74 -4.67 3.36 12.62
CA GLU A 74 -6.03 3.54 13.11
C GLU A 74 -6.67 2.19 13.50
N VAL A 75 -6.66 1.21 12.58
CA VAL A 75 -7.15 -0.16 12.85
C VAL A 75 -6.46 -0.75 14.07
N LYS A 76 -5.12 -0.66 14.12
CA LYS A 76 -4.34 -1.24 15.22
C LYS A 76 -4.68 -0.59 16.56
N SER A 77 -4.78 0.74 16.62
CA SER A 77 -5.13 1.47 17.84
C SER A 77 -6.51 1.06 18.34
N LEU A 78 -7.48 0.94 17.43
CA LEU A 78 -8.85 0.57 17.78
C LEU A 78 -8.92 -0.86 18.30
N LEU A 79 -8.27 -1.81 17.62
CA LEU A 79 -8.28 -3.22 18.03
C LEU A 79 -7.60 -3.47 19.38
N ILE A 80 -6.65 -2.63 19.78
CA ILE A 80 -6.03 -2.69 21.12
C ILE A 80 -7.05 -2.29 22.20
N GLU A 81 -7.88 -1.28 21.93
CA GLU A 81 -8.88 -0.76 22.87
C GLU A 81 -10.25 -1.45 22.77
N ALA A 82 -10.45 -2.25 21.72
CA ALA A 82 -11.70 -2.93 21.41
C ALA A 82 -12.19 -3.86 22.53
N PRO A 83 -11.35 -4.71 23.16
CA PRO A 83 -11.84 -5.65 24.16
C PRO A 83 -12.42 -4.94 25.38
N ALA A 84 -13.71 -5.15 25.66
CA ALA A 84 -14.32 -4.70 26.91
C ALA A 84 -13.85 -5.58 28.08
N SER A 85 -13.46 -4.95 29.19
CA SER A 85 -13.15 -5.63 30.44
C SER A 85 -14.36 -6.43 30.94
N PRO A 86 -14.19 -7.56 31.63
CA PRO A 86 -15.31 -8.25 32.29
C PRO A 86 -16.11 -7.34 33.21
N GLU A 87 -15.43 -6.40 33.85
CA GLU A 87 -15.95 -5.43 34.83
C GLU A 87 -16.63 -4.20 34.18
N ASP A 88 -16.54 -4.05 32.85
CA ASP A 88 -17.13 -2.90 32.16
C ASP A 88 -18.64 -3.09 32.01
N ASP A 89 -19.42 -2.27 32.72
CA ASP A 89 -20.90 -2.26 32.59
C ASP A 89 -21.37 -1.62 31.28
N SER A 90 -20.52 -0.85 30.60
CA SER A 90 -20.83 -0.17 29.34
C SER A 90 -20.09 -0.81 28.17
N TYR A 91 -20.80 -1.67 27.43
CA TYR A 91 -20.28 -2.36 26.26
C TYR A 91 -21.31 -2.43 25.13
N PHE A 92 -20.82 -2.70 23.92
CA PHE A 92 -21.63 -2.80 22.71
C PHE A 92 -21.31 -4.09 21.95
N TRP A 93 -22.29 -4.59 21.19
CA TRP A 93 -22.11 -5.77 20.35
C TRP A 93 -21.95 -5.38 18.90
N ILE A 94 -20.96 -5.97 18.23
CA ILE A 94 -20.65 -5.76 16.83
C ILE A 94 -20.57 -7.07 16.06
N SER A 95 -21.09 -7.08 14.83
CA SER A 95 -20.85 -8.15 13.87
C SER A 95 -19.35 -8.31 13.60
N THR A 96 -18.85 -9.54 13.77
CA THR A 96 -17.48 -9.90 13.41
C THR A 96 -17.20 -9.69 11.93
N GLU A 97 -18.17 -10.03 11.08
CA GLU A 97 -18.04 -9.87 9.63
C GLU A 97 -17.89 -8.39 9.25
N TRP A 98 -18.72 -7.53 9.85
CA TRP A 98 -18.61 -6.08 9.61
C TRP A 98 -17.29 -5.54 10.10
N LEU A 99 -16.85 -5.94 11.31
CA LEU A 99 -15.58 -5.48 11.88
C LEU A 99 -14.37 -5.91 11.05
N CYS A 100 -14.38 -7.15 10.52
CA CYS A 100 -13.36 -7.61 9.58
C CYS A 100 -13.38 -6.77 8.30
N LYS A 101 -14.55 -6.56 7.69
CA LYS A 101 -14.66 -5.69 6.50
C LYS A 101 -14.18 -4.27 6.78
N TRP A 102 -14.47 -3.72 7.94
CA TRP A 102 -13.95 -2.40 8.33
C TRP A 102 -12.42 -2.41 8.44
N ALA A 103 -11.83 -3.41 9.09
CA ALA A 103 -10.39 -3.50 9.32
C ALA A 103 -9.57 -3.79 8.04
N ASP A 104 -10.10 -4.63 7.16
CA ASP A 104 -9.37 -5.13 5.98
C ASP A 104 -9.44 -4.15 4.79
N ASN A 105 -10.40 -3.22 4.78
CA ASN A 105 -10.59 -2.29 3.67
C ASN A 105 -9.99 -0.92 3.97
N VAL A 106 -9.27 -0.40 2.96
CA VAL A 106 -8.73 0.96 2.97
C VAL A 106 -9.86 1.99 2.97
N THR A 107 -10.95 1.70 2.26
CA THR A 107 -12.21 2.44 2.29
C THR A 107 -13.26 1.62 3.06
N PRO A 108 -13.39 1.83 4.38
CA PRO A 108 -14.31 1.04 5.20
C PRO A 108 -15.78 1.31 4.84
N PRO A 109 -16.70 0.36 5.14
CA PRO A 109 -18.13 0.57 4.98
C PRO A 109 -18.60 1.77 5.83
N SER A 110 -19.42 2.63 5.24
CA SER A 110 -19.92 3.87 5.87
C SER A 110 -21.06 3.63 6.85
N SER A 111 -21.84 2.57 6.68
CA SER A 111 -22.94 2.20 7.56
C SER A 111 -22.60 0.97 8.39
N PHE A 112 -22.91 1.05 9.67
CA PHE A 112 -22.93 -0.10 10.56
C PHE A 112 -24.14 -0.98 10.27
N ASP A 113 -23.91 -2.28 10.17
CA ASP A 113 -24.97 -3.25 9.94
C ASP A 113 -24.82 -4.47 10.86
N ASN A 114 -25.78 -4.60 11.79
CA ASN A 114 -25.92 -5.75 12.68
C ASN A 114 -27.09 -6.67 12.28
N ASN A 115 -27.76 -6.42 11.15
CA ASN A 115 -28.92 -7.21 10.72
C ASN A 115 -28.57 -8.69 10.56
N ALA A 116 -27.33 -9.01 10.15
CA ALA A 116 -26.84 -10.38 9.99
C ALA A 116 -26.76 -11.19 11.31
N ILE A 117 -26.67 -10.51 12.46
CA ILE A 117 -26.55 -11.13 13.79
C ILE A 117 -27.80 -10.97 14.65
N GLN A 118 -28.77 -10.19 14.20
CA GLN A 118 -30.04 -9.96 14.88
C GLN A 118 -31.16 -10.77 14.22
N CYS A 119 -32.14 -11.22 15.01
CA CYS A 119 -33.41 -11.69 14.49
C CYS A 119 -34.32 -10.51 14.15
N GLU A 120 -35.47 -10.79 13.53
CA GLU A 120 -36.49 -9.78 13.18
C GLU A 120 -36.98 -8.95 14.39
N HIS A 121 -36.76 -9.44 15.62
CA HIS A 121 -37.10 -8.75 16.86
C HIS A 121 -35.95 -7.87 17.41
N GLY A 122 -34.84 -7.71 16.66
CA GLY A 122 -33.66 -6.93 17.08
C GLY A 122 -32.80 -7.59 18.16
N LYS A 123 -33.09 -8.85 18.51
CA LYS A 123 -32.33 -9.62 19.52
C LYS A 123 -31.32 -10.54 18.85
N VAL A 124 -30.30 -10.96 19.59
CA VAL A 124 -29.30 -11.91 19.13
C VAL A 124 -29.76 -13.35 19.37
N PRO A 125 -29.86 -14.20 18.34
CA PRO A 125 -30.06 -15.64 18.51
C PRO A 125 -28.83 -16.31 19.16
N ALA A 126 -29.06 -17.31 20.01
CA ALA A 126 -27.96 -18.06 20.64
C ALA A 126 -26.99 -18.69 19.63
N SER A 127 -27.49 -19.09 18.46
CA SER A 127 -26.68 -19.64 17.37
C SER A 127 -25.72 -18.62 16.72
N LYS A 128 -25.94 -17.32 16.92
CA LYS A 128 -25.15 -16.23 16.32
C LYS A 128 -24.15 -15.59 17.28
N VAL A 129 -24.07 -16.06 18.53
CA VAL A 129 -23.17 -15.51 19.56
C VAL A 129 -21.69 -15.58 19.13
N VAL A 130 -21.31 -16.58 18.34
CA VAL A 130 -19.95 -16.71 17.79
C VAL A 130 -19.64 -15.70 16.69
N SER A 131 -20.66 -15.08 16.09
CA SER A 131 -20.53 -14.12 15.00
C SER A 131 -20.47 -12.67 15.48
N MET A 132 -20.35 -12.43 16.79
CA MET A 132 -20.22 -11.10 17.35
C MET A 132 -19.06 -10.96 18.33
N LYS A 133 -18.64 -9.72 18.51
CA LYS A 133 -17.65 -9.32 19.52
C LYS A 133 -18.24 -8.27 20.43
N ARG A 134 -17.77 -8.30 21.67
CA ARG A 134 -18.06 -7.29 22.69
C ARG A 134 -17.00 -6.19 22.57
N LEU A 135 -17.45 -4.97 22.35
CA LEU A 135 -16.64 -3.76 22.24
C LEU A 135 -16.78 -2.91 23.51
N SER A 136 -15.66 -2.33 23.95
CA SER A 136 -15.66 -1.29 24.98
C SER A 136 -16.41 -0.04 24.49
N ALA A 137 -17.00 0.74 25.41
CA ALA A 137 -17.64 2.00 25.07
C ALA A 137 -16.68 3.01 24.41
N VAL A 138 -15.39 2.95 24.73
CA VAL A 138 -14.35 3.80 24.14
C VAL A 138 -14.13 3.44 22.68
N ALA A 139 -13.91 2.16 22.37
CA ALA A 139 -13.73 1.70 21.00
C ALA A 139 -14.99 1.89 20.16
N TRP A 140 -16.18 1.72 20.76
CA TRP A 140 -17.44 2.01 20.10
C TRP A 140 -17.55 3.47 19.67
N LYS A 141 -17.18 4.41 20.54
CA LYS A 141 -17.17 5.84 20.18
C LYS A 141 -16.22 6.11 19.02
N LYS A 142 -14.99 5.57 19.07
CA LYS A 142 -13.99 5.74 18.00
C LYS A 142 -14.41 5.17 16.64
N LEU A 143 -15.29 4.17 16.61
CA LEU A 143 -15.81 3.62 15.35
C LEU A 143 -16.84 4.54 14.67
N PHE A 144 -17.52 5.40 15.44
CA PHE A 144 -18.69 6.14 14.97
C PHE A 144 -18.61 7.67 15.12
N PHE A 145 -17.58 8.18 15.81
CA PHE A 145 -17.32 9.59 16.08
C PHE A 145 -15.82 9.88 15.93
#